data_AF-A0A1H9QUH9-F1
#
_entry.id   AF-A0A1H9QUH9-F1
#
_cell.length_a   1.000
_cell.length_b   1.000
_cell.length_c   1.000
_cell.angle_alpha   90.00
_cell.angle_beta   90.00
_cell.angle_gamma   90.00
#
_symmetry.space_group_name_H-M   'P 1'
#
loop_
_entity.id
_entity.type
_entity.pdbx_description
1 polymer ?
#
loop_
_entity_poly.entity_id
_entity_poly.type
_entity_poly.pdbx_seq_one_letter_code
_entity_poly.pdbx_strand_id
1 'polypeptide(L)' 'MQEVLLALLAGAIVGFLFGIIKLPIPAPPALAGVMGIFGVYLGYQLFHYVSTNFFS' A
#
# COMPACT_ATOMS: atom_id res chain seq x y z
N MET A 1 -11.59 -3.47 -9.55
CA MET A 1 -11.15 -4.77 -8.95
C MET A 1 -10.02 -5.41 -9.73
N GLN A 2 -10.09 -5.39 -11.08
CA GLN A 2 -8.97 -5.80 -11.92
C GLN A 2 -7.69 -5.00 -11.62
N GLU A 3 -7.81 -3.70 -11.30
CA GLU A 3 -6.65 -2.86 -10.97
C GLU A 3 -5.92 -3.32 -9.72
N VAL A 4 -6.65 -3.82 -8.71
CA VAL A 4 -6.07 -4.32 -7.45
C VAL A 4 -5.27 -5.59 -7.71
N LEU A 5 -5.82 -6.51 -8.51
CA LEU A 5 -5.13 -7.74 -8.89
C LEU A 5 -3.88 -7.45 -9.74
N LEU A 6 -3.99 -6.52 -10.69
CA LEU A 6 -2.88 -6.09 -11.53
C LEU A 6 -1.79 -5.39 -10.72
N ALA A 7 -2.15 -4.55 -9.75
CA ALA A 7 -1.20 -3.89 -8.85
C ALA A 7 -0.46 -4.88 -7.94
N LEU A 8 -1.18 -5.88 -7.40
CA LEU A 8 -0.59 -6.96 -6.61
C LEU A 8 0.41 -7.77 -7.45
N LEU A 9 0.02 -8.19 -8.65
CA LEU A 9 0.87 -8.95 -9.56
C LEU A 9 2.09 -8.13 -10.01
N ALA A 10 1.91 -6.87 -10.37
CA ALA A 10 3.00 -5.97 -10.73
C ALA A 10 3.99 -5.81 -9.57
N GLY A 11 3.50 -5.57 -8.34
CA GLY A 11 4.34 -5.48 -7.15
C GLY A 11 5.11 -6.76 -6.85
N ALA A 12 4.45 -7.92 -6.99
CA ALA A 12 5.09 -9.22 -6.80
C ALA A 12 6.18 -9.50 -7.84
N ILE A 13 5.92 -9.23 -9.12
CA ILE A 13 6.88 -9.41 -10.21
C ILE A 13 8.07 -8.47 -10.04
N VAL A 14 7.84 -7.19 -9.75
CA VAL A 14 8.90 -6.20 -9.53
C VAL A 14 9.75 -6.58 -8.31
N GLY A 15 9.13 -6.94 -7.18
CA GLY A 15 9.86 -7.37 -5.99
C GLY A 15 10.71 -8.62 -6.22
N PHE A 16 10.16 -9.60 -6.94
CA PHE A 16 10.86 -10.83 -7.29
C PHE A 16 12.05 -10.57 -8.22
N LEU A 17 11.86 -9.77 -9.28
CA LEU A 17 12.93 -9.39 -10.20
C LEU A 17 14.06 -8.64 -9.49
N PHE A 18 13.72 -7.67 -8.63
CA PHE A 18 14.69 -6.91 -7.86
C PHE A 18 15.48 -7.78 -6.86
N GLY A 19 14.83 -8.79 -6.28
CA GLY A 19 15.49 -9.80 -5.46
C GLY A 19 16.51 -10.63 -6.25
N ILE A 20 16.18 -11.03 -7.48
CA ILE A 20 17.09 -11.81 -8.36
C ILE A 20 18.31 -10.99 -8.77
N ILE A 21 18.09 -9.76 -9.23
CA ILE A 21 19.16 -8.88 -9.73
C ILE A 21 19.95 -8.19 -8.60
N LYS A 22 19.58 -8.44 -7.33
CA LYS A 22 20.19 -7.86 -6.12
C LYS A 22 20.27 -6.32 -6.15
N LEU A 23 19.34 -5.68 -6.85
CA LEU A 23 19.22 -4.22 -6.84
C LEU A 23 18.50 -3.78 -5.57
N PRO A 24 18.82 -2.59 -5.03
CA PRO A 24 18.05 -2.02 -3.95
C PRO A 24 16.58 -1.90 -4.40
N ILE A 25 15.69 -2.45 -3.58
CA ILE A 25 14.25 -2.47 -3.85
C ILE A 25 13.71 -1.02 -3.79
N PRO A 26 12.94 -0.57 -4.80
CA PRO A 26 12.34 0.77 -4.82
C PRO A 26 11.16 0.91 -3.86
N ALA A 27 10.58 -0.21 -3.42
CA ALA A 27 9.51 -0.25 -2.43
C ALA A 27 10.05 -0.05 -1.00
N PRO A 28 9.23 0.44 -0.05
CA PRO A 28 9.64 0.62 1.34
C PRO A 28 10.31 -0.66 1.88
N PRO A 29 11.62 -0.62 2.19
CA PRO A 29 12.37 -1.84 2.50
C PRO A 29 12.02 -2.42 3.88
N ALA A 30 11.33 -1.64 4.73
CA ALA A 30 10.92 -2.02 6.06
C ALA A 30 9.40 -2.21 6.14
N LEU A 31 8.97 -3.22 6.90
CA LEU A 31 7.56 -3.42 7.26
C LEU A 31 6.94 -2.15 7.86
N ALA A 32 7.73 -1.36 8.59
CA ALA A 32 7.30 -0.06 9.13
C ALA A 32 6.81 0.91 8.04
N GLY A 33 7.45 0.96 6.87
CA GLY A 33 7.02 1.81 5.76
C GLY A 33 5.70 1.38 5.15
N VAL A 34 5.50 0.07 4.98
CA VAL A 34 4.23 -0.51 4.50
C VAL A 34 3.10 -0.24 5.49
N MET A 35 3.36 -0.44 6.80
CA MET A 35 2.40 -0.16 7.86
C MET A 35 2.06 1.34 7.95
N GLY A 36 3.01 2.23 7.66
CA GLY A 36 2.76 3.67 7.58
C GLY A 36 1.76 4.04 6.48
N ILE A 37 1.94 3.52 5.27
CA ILE A 37 1.01 3.74 4.14
C ILE A 37 -0.38 3.20 4.48
N PHE A 38 -0.44 2.01 5.07
CA PHE A 38 -1.70 1.40 5.51
C PHE A 38 -2.41 2.26 6.58
N GLY A 39 -1.65 2.78 7.56
CA GLY A 39 -2.16 3.67 8.59
C GLY A 39 -2.73 4.99 8.05
N VAL A 40 -2.10 5.58 7.03
CA VAL A 40 -2.61 6.79 6.37
C VAL A 40 -3.96 6.52 5.69
N TYR A 41 -4.08 5.40 4.97
CA TYR A 41 -5.33 5.02 4.32
C TYR A 41 -6.45 4.76 5.34
N LEU A 42 -6.16 4.01 6.42
CA LEU A 42 -7.11 3.78 7.49
C LEU A 42 -7.54 5.08 8.18
N GLY A 43 -6.61 5.98 8.48
CA GLY A 43 -6.91 7.28 9.10
C GLY A 43 -7.83 8.13 8.22
N TYR A 44 -7.59 8.16 6.92
CA TYR A 44 -8.46 8.84 5.95
C TYR A 44 -9.86 8.22 5.90
N GLN A 45 -9.96 6.89 5.87
CA GLN A 45 -11.24 6.20 5.88
C GLN A 45 -12.02 6.42 7.17
N LEU A 46 -11.32 6.48 8.31
CA LEU A 46 -11.89 6.78 9.61
C LEU A 46 -12.43 8.21 9.65
N PHE A 47 -11.66 9.18 9.13
CA PHE A 47 -12.11 10.56 8.99
C PHE A 47 -13.36 10.66 8.13
N HIS A 48 -13.40 9.98 6.98
CA HIS A 48 -14.59 9.95 6.13
C HIS A 48 -15.79 9.37 6.88
N TYR A 49 -15.61 8.27 7.61
CA TYR A 49 -16.68 7.66 8.42
C TYR A 49 -17.19 8.63 9.50
N VAL A 50 -16.30 9.26 10.26
CA VAL A 50 -16.68 10.24 11.29
C VAL A 50 -17.36 11.45 10.64
N SER A 51 -16.82 11.99 9.55
CA SER A 51 -17.38 13.14 8.84
C SER A 51 -18.79 12.85 8.32
N THR A 52 -19.04 11.66 7.76
CA THR A 52 -20.36 11.29 7.24
C THR A 52 -21.38 11.08 8.35
N ASN A 53 -21.02 10.44 9.47
CA ASN A 53 -21.98 10.11 10.53
C ASN A 53 -22.20 11.22 11.56
N PHE A 54 -21.27 12.18 11.67
CA PHE A 54 -21.29 13.19 12.73
C PHE A 54 -21.64 14.61 12.24
N PHE A 55 -21.47 14.89 10.95
CA PHE A 55 -21.81 16.17 10.31
C PHE A 55 -22.97 16.06 9.30
N SER A 56 -23.68 14.93 9.25
CA SER A 56 -24.99 14.78 8.59
C SER A 56 -26.12 14.96 9.60
#